data_AF-J4HWT6-F1
#
_entry.id   AF-J4HWT6-F1
#
_cell.length_a   1.000
_cell.length_b   1.000
_cell.length_c   1.000
_cell.angle_alpha   90.00
_cell.angle_beta   90.00
_cell.angle_gamma   90.00
#
_symmetry.space_group_name_H-M   'P 1'
#
loop_
_entity.id
_entity.type
_entity.pdbx_description
1 polymer ?
#
loop_
_entity_poly.entity_id
_entity_poly.type
_entity_poly.pdbx_seq_one_letter_code
_entity_poly.pdbx_strand_id
1 'polypeptide(L)'
;MSAASLLRCITRPAGCSRHVSLGSRSLSQKSKKAGPALPKNKMRALVSLYHEADSFIAPHRLLSEIDAAFLPFDSVYNARTEEEPYKTIESQARQRRALPKIGQSTVVAPVSEQQGRDWSEQRSGPERMIIEALYGVDGRGLPGLEALEEEHERIQEHLRRDRTAQQRIAAGREAEQVLPLKRLLDAHLVRLVVFVAHSGMLSGITIATG
;
A
#
# COMPACT_ATOMS: atom_id res chain seq x y z
N MET A 1 -37.95 43.39 -32.60
CA MET A 1 -37.92 42.16 -31.78
C MET A 1 -37.02 42.44 -30.59
N SER A 2 -37.57 42.23 -29.39
CA SER A 2 -37.13 42.84 -28.13
C SER A 2 -35.95 42.09 -27.49
N ALA A 3 -34.92 42.82 -27.08
CA ALA A 3 -33.82 42.33 -26.25
C ALA A 3 -34.08 42.74 -24.80
N ALA A 4 -34.19 41.77 -23.89
CA ALA A 4 -34.20 42.03 -22.45
C ALA A 4 -33.28 41.04 -21.75
N SER A 5 -32.10 41.55 -21.41
CA SER A 5 -31.06 40.92 -20.61
C SER A 5 -31.48 40.98 -19.14
N LEU A 6 -31.56 39.84 -18.46
CA LEU A 6 -31.82 39.77 -17.02
C LEU A 6 -30.53 39.35 -16.30
N LEU A 7 -29.81 40.36 -15.79
CA LEU A 7 -28.71 40.20 -14.85
C LEU A 7 -29.29 39.74 -13.50
N ARG A 8 -29.00 38.49 -13.11
CA ARG A 8 -29.28 37.99 -11.76
C ARG A 8 -28.08 38.30 -10.85
N CYS A 9 -28.30 39.20 -9.91
CA CYS A 9 -27.39 39.46 -8.80
C CYS A 9 -27.37 38.26 -7.83
N ILE A 10 -26.19 37.71 -7.56
CA ILE A 10 -25.96 36.70 -6.52
C ILE A 10 -25.51 37.44 -5.26
N THR A 11 -26.40 37.57 -4.29
CA THR A 11 -26.06 38.03 -2.93
C THR A 11 -25.60 36.85 -2.08
N ARG A 12 -24.34 36.86 -1.66
CA ARG A 12 -23.79 35.93 -0.64
C ARG A 12 -24.10 36.45 0.77
N PRO A 13 -24.70 35.67 1.67
CA PRO A 13 -24.64 35.99 3.09
C PRO A 13 -23.30 35.54 3.69
N ALA A 14 -22.63 36.48 4.35
CA ALA A 14 -21.52 36.23 5.25
C ALA A 14 -22.03 35.54 6.53
N GLY A 15 -21.52 34.34 6.80
CA GLY A 15 -21.77 33.62 8.05
C GLY A 15 -20.43 33.30 8.71
N CYS A 16 -19.98 34.19 9.58
CA CYS A 16 -18.93 33.90 10.54
C CYS A 16 -19.50 32.97 11.62
N SER A 17 -18.91 31.79 11.80
CA SER A 17 -18.88 31.17 13.13
C SER A 17 -17.63 30.29 13.26
N ARG A 18 -16.62 30.87 13.92
CA ARG A 18 -15.44 30.15 14.42
C ARG A 18 -15.84 29.49 15.74
N HIS A 19 -15.89 28.17 15.77
CA HIS A 19 -15.72 27.41 17.00
C HIS A 19 -14.44 26.60 16.88
N VAL A 20 -13.37 27.14 17.45
CA VAL A 20 -12.10 26.42 17.66
C VAL A 20 -12.22 25.73 19.02
N SER A 21 -12.68 24.48 19.00
CA SER A 21 -12.68 23.63 20.18
C SER A 21 -11.34 22.89 20.23
N LEU A 22 -10.37 23.46 20.95
CA LEU A 22 -9.14 22.79 21.38
C LEU A 22 -9.51 21.71 22.41
N GLY A 23 -9.94 20.55 21.93
CA GLY A 23 -10.16 19.36 22.75
C GLY A 23 -8.86 18.60 22.92
N SER A 24 -8.14 18.85 24.01
CA SER A 24 -7.03 18.02 24.48
C SER A 24 -7.55 16.61 24.79
N ARG A 25 -7.33 15.65 23.88
CA ARG A 25 -7.68 14.24 24.13
C ARG A 25 -6.53 13.57 24.88
N SER A 26 -6.76 13.29 26.16
CA SER A 26 -5.88 12.46 26.98
C SER A 26 -5.71 11.08 26.34
N LEU A 27 -4.48 10.68 26.05
CA LEU A 27 -4.13 9.34 25.60
C LEU A 27 -4.26 8.35 26.76
N SER A 28 -5.49 7.94 27.07
CA SER A 28 -5.75 6.74 27.85
C SER A 28 -5.52 5.54 26.94
N GLN A 29 -4.32 4.95 26.99
CA GLN A 29 -4.01 3.64 26.43
C GLN A 29 -4.80 2.55 27.16
N LYS A 30 -6.10 2.44 26.86
CA LYS A 30 -6.90 1.26 27.19
C LYS A 30 -6.64 0.22 26.11
N SER A 31 -6.23 -0.98 26.52
CA SER A 31 -5.99 -2.14 25.68
C SER A 31 -7.11 -2.32 24.65
N LYS A 32 -6.72 -2.33 23.38
CA LYS A 32 -7.62 -2.44 22.23
C LYS A 32 -8.30 -3.81 22.24
N LYS A 33 -9.50 -3.90 22.83
CA LYS A 33 -10.49 -4.87 22.33
C LYS A 33 -10.70 -4.52 20.86
N ALA A 34 -10.59 -5.50 19.97
CA ALA A 34 -10.83 -5.31 18.54
C ALA A 34 -12.19 -4.62 18.39
N GLY A 35 -12.16 -3.33 18.06
CA GLY A 35 -13.38 -2.55 17.85
C GLY A 35 -14.15 -3.12 16.65
N PRO A 36 -15.43 -2.80 16.52
CA PRO A 36 -16.20 -3.17 15.33
C PRO A 36 -15.42 -2.76 14.08
N ALA A 37 -15.28 -3.69 13.13
CA ALA A 37 -14.57 -3.49 11.89
C ALA A 37 -15.05 -2.19 11.24
N LEU A 38 -14.10 -1.30 10.92
CA LEU A 38 -14.43 -0.02 10.31
C LEU A 38 -15.11 -0.30 8.95
N PRO A 39 -16.16 0.45 8.59
CA PRO A 39 -16.76 0.32 7.27
C PRO A 39 -15.69 0.63 6.20
N LYS A 40 -15.73 -0.12 5.09
CA LYS A 40 -14.72 -0.04 4.01
C LYS A 40 -14.45 1.38 3.53
N ASN A 41 -15.49 2.21 3.44
CA ASN A 41 -15.36 3.62 3.04
C ASN A 41 -14.45 4.42 3.98
N LYS A 42 -14.52 4.18 5.29
CA LYS A 42 -13.62 4.83 6.27
C LYS A 42 -12.19 4.30 6.16
N MET A 43 -12.02 3.01 5.90
CA MET A 43 -10.70 2.42 5.67
C MET A 43 -10.04 3.03 4.43
N ARG A 44 -10.77 3.18 3.32
CA ARG A 44 -10.28 3.85 2.11
C ARG A 44 -9.85 5.29 2.41
N ALA A 45 -10.68 6.06 3.11
CA ALA A 45 -10.34 7.42 3.51
C ALA A 45 -9.07 7.48 4.39
N LEU A 46 -8.88 6.51 5.30
CA LEU A 46 -7.66 6.43 6.11
C LEU A 46 -6.41 6.12 5.28
N VAL A 47 -6.53 5.24 4.27
CA VAL A 47 -5.44 4.97 3.32
C VAL A 47 -5.10 6.21 2.51
N SER A 48 -6.11 6.93 2.00
CA SER A 48 -5.88 8.20 1.30
C SER A 48 -5.22 9.25 2.20
N LEU A 49 -5.64 9.35 3.47
CA LEU A 49 -5.01 10.23 4.46
C LEU A 49 -3.55 9.83 4.73
N TYR A 50 -3.27 8.52 4.79
CA TYR A 50 -1.91 8.02 4.96
C TYR A 50 -1.02 8.41 3.79
N HIS A 51 -1.51 8.26 2.56
CA HIS A 51 -0.81 8.70 1.35
C HIS A 51 -0.59 10.22 1.29
N GLU A 52 -1.42 11.00 2.00
CA GLU A 52 -1.28 12.46 2.12
C GLU A 52 -0.48 12.91 3.34
N ALA A 53 -0.14 11.98 4.25
CA ALA A 53 0.51 12.31 5.50
C ALA A 53 1.89 12.94 5.32
N ASP A 54 2.60 12.58 4.23
CA ASP A 54 3.87 13.19 3.86
C ASP A 54 3.72 14.66 3.44
N SER A 55 2.52 15.12 3.09
CA SER A 55 2.24 16.53 2.79
C SER A 55 1.83 17.32 4.04
N PHE A 56 1.64 16.67 5.19
CA PHE A 56 1.18 17.35 6.38
C PHE A 56 2.26 18.25 6.97
N ILE A 57 1.84 19.43 7.41
CA ILE A 57 2.73 20.45 7.98
C ILE A 57 3.25 19.96 9.33
N ALA A 58 4.51 19.53 9.35
CA ALA A 58 5.24 19.22 10.56
C ALA A 58 6.07 20.44 11.02
N PRO A 59 6.41 20.58 12.33
CA PRO A 59 7.15 21.74 12.82
C PRO A 59 8.48 22.00 12.09
N HIS A 60 9.15 20.95 11.65
CA HIS A 60 10.42 21.04 10.92
C HIS A 60 10.25 21.46 9.45
N ARG A 61 9.05 21.29 8.86
CA ARG A 61 8.72 21.70 7.48
C ARG A 61 7.97 23.03 7.42
N LEU A 62 7.38 23.46 8.52
CA LEU A 62 6.53 24.65 8.59
C LEU A 62 7.19 25.89 7.94
N LEU A 63 8.45 26.16 8.26
CA LEU A 63 9.15 27.33 7.70
C LEU A 63 9.32 27.23 6.18
N SER A 64 9.73 26.06 5.67
CA SER A 64 9.87 25.83 4.23
C SER A 64 8.54 25.94 3.49
N GLU A 65 7.44 25.46 4.08
CA GLU A 65 6.10 25.55 3.48
C GLU A 65 5.57 26.99 3.51
N ILE A 66 5.89 27.77 4.56
CA ILE A 66 5.65 29.22 4.62
C ILE A 66 6.41 29.89 3.48
N ASP A 67 7.70 29.66 3.36
CA ASP A 67 8.52 30.27 2.32
C ASP A 67 8.01 29.91 0.91
N ALA A 68 7.64 28.65 0.67
CA ALA A 68 7.06 28.22 -0.60
C ALA A 68 5.70 28.88 -0.89
N ALA A 69 4.86 29.07 0.13
CA ALA A 69 3.56 29.71 -0.03
C ALA A 69 3.67 31.22 -0.31
N PHE A 70 4.68 31.88 0.24
CA PHE A 70 4.89 33.33 0.06
C PHE A 70 5.84 33.68 -1.09
N LEU A 71 6.71 32.75 -1.50
CA LEU A 71 7.65 32.88 -2.62
C LEU A 71 7.28 31.86 -3.71
N PRO A 72 6.30 32.15 -4.60
CA PRO A 72 6.01 31.24 -5.71
C PRO A 72 7.22 31.22 -6.66
N PHE A 73 8.08 30.22 -6.50
CA PHE A 73 9.31 30.05 -7.28
C PHE A 73 9.03 29.95 -8.80
N ASP A 74 7.84 29.50 -9.20
CA ASP A 74 7.55 29.15 -10.59
C ASP A 74 6.83 30.24 -11.41
N SER A 75 6.19 31.24 -10.79
CA SER A 75 5.34 32.18 -11.54
C SER A 75 5.99 33.52 -11.87
N VAL A 76 7.06 33.90 -11.17
CA VAL A 76 7.66 35.24 -11.34
C VAL A 76 8.98 35.20 -12.11
N TYR A 77 9.80 34.16 -11.95
CA TYR A 77 11.07 34.05 -12.69
C TYR A 77 10.90 33.58 -14.14
N ASN A 78 9.85 32.80 -14.44
CA ASN A 78 9.48 32.40 -15.81
C ASN A 78 8.55 33.40 -16.52
N ALA A 79 8.06 34.44 -15.82
CA ALA A 79 7.28 35.52 -16.44
C ALA A 79 8.15 36.53 -17.22
N ARG A 80 9.49 36.37 -17.17
CA ARG A 80 10.33 36.74 -18.32
C ARG A 80 10.28 35.59 -19.30
N THR A 81 9.11 35.42 -19.92
CA THR A 81 8.95 34.58 -21.10
C THR A 81 10.10 34.94 -22.03
N GLU A 82 10.95 33.97 -22.37
CA GLU A 82 11.78 34.12 -23.56
C GLU A 82 10.84 34.52 -24.68
N GLU A 83 10.88 35.78 -25.08
CA GLU A 83 9.98 36.27 -26.12
C GLU A 83 10.20 35.38 -27.34
N GLU A 84 9.16 34.65 -27.76
CA GLU A 84 9.31 33.76 -28.91
C GLU A 84 9.82 34.59 -30.09
N PRO A 85 10.88 34.14 -30.78
CA PRO A 85 11.45 34.92 -31.85
C PRO A 85 10.41 35.15 -32.94
N TYR A 86 10.37 36.36 -33.50
CA TYR A 86 9.35 36.80 -34.46
C TYR A 86 9.03 35.78 -35.57
N LYS A 87 10.06 35.08 -36.08
CA LYS A 87 9.91 34.05 -37.12
C LYS A 87 9.05 32.86 -36.69
N THR A 88 9.11 32.48 -35.42
CA THR A 88 8.30 31.38 -34.87
C THR A 88 6.84 31.79 -34.78
N ILE A 89 6.56 33.02 -34.33
CA ILE A 89 5.21 33.57 -34.30
C ILE A 89 4.64 33.69 -35.72
N GLU A 90 5.45 34.14 -36.68
CA GLU A 90 5.04 34.25 -38.09
C GLU A 90 4.71 32.89 -38.72
N SER A 91 5.53 31.87 -38.46
CA SER A 91 5.30 30.52 -38.99
C SER A 91 4.03 29.89 -38.39
N GLN A 92 3.80 30.05 -37.09
CA GLN A 92 2.57 29.62 -36.42
C GLN A 92 1.34 30.36 -36.96
N ALA A 93 1.44 31.67 -37.18
CA ALA A 93 0.36 32.47 -37.75
C ALA A 93 0.03 32.03 -39.19
N ARG A 94 1.06 31.74 -40.00
CA ARG A 94 0.89 31.20 -41.36
C ARG A 94 0.23 29.83 -41.32
N GLN A 95 0.64 28.95 -40.41
CA GLN A 95 0.05 27.63 -40.23
C GLN A 95 -1.45 27.73 -39.86
N ARG A 96 -1.81 28.59 -38.90
CA ARG A 96 -3.21 28.83 -38.49
C ARG A 96 -4.07 29.36 -39.64
N ARG A 97 -3.50 30.20 -40.52
CA ARG A 97 -4.20 30.72 -41.70
C ARG A 97 -4.37 29.68 -42.82
N ALA A 98 -3.46 28.72 -42.90
CA ALA A 98 -3.54 27.61 -43.85
C ALA A 98 -4.55 26.54 -43.43
N LEU A 99 -4.91 26.48 -42.14
CA LEU A 99 -5.93 25.56 -41.66
C LEU A 99 -7.34 25.97 -42.13
N PRO A 100 -8.20 25.02 -42.51
CA PRO A 100 -9.57 25.31 -42.90
C PRO A 100 -10.35 25.92 -41.73
N LYS A 101 -10.99 27.08 -41.97
CA LYS A 101 -11.76 27.83 -40.96
C LYS A 101 -13.01 27.10 -40.46
N ILE A 102 -13.42 26.03 -41.15
CA ILE A 102 -14.62 25.26 -40.88
C ILE A 102 -14.23 23.79 -40.95
N GLY A 103 -14.02 23.19 -39.78
CA GLY A 103 -13.69 21.78 -39.61
C GLY A 103 -13.37 21.54 -38.13
N GLN A 104 -13.87 20.45 -37.55
CA GLN A 104 -13.41 20.03 -36.24
C GLN A 104 -11.92 19.69 -36.37
N SER A 105 -11.07 20.58 -35.85
CA SER A 105 -9.63 20.42 -35.90
C SER A 105 -9.24 19.34 -34.89
N THR A 106 -9.16 18.10 -35.35
CA THR A 106 -8.44 17.00 -34.66
C THR A 106 -6.95 17.12 -34.95
N VAL A 107 -6.39 18.33 -34.88
CA VAL A 107 -4.94 18.49 -34.96
C VAL A 107 -4.42 18.27 -33.55
N VAL A 108 -3.97 17.05 -33.30
CA VAL A 108 -3.09 16.75 -32.17
C VAL A 108 -1.90 17.69 -32.31
N ALA A 109 -1.77 18.65 -31.40
CA ALA A 109 -0.60 19.53 -31.36
C ALA A 109 0.65 18.64 -31.31
N PRO A 110 1.72 18.95 -32.08
CA PRO A 110 2.99 18.26 -31.90
C PRO A 110 3.47 18.56 -30.49
N VAL A 111 3.27 17.57 -29.62
CA VAL A 111 3.86 17.54 -28.28
C VAL A 111 5.36 17.63 -28.49
N SER A 112 5.98 18.72 -28.03
CA SER A 112 7.41 18.95 -28.15
C SER A 112 8.18 17.73 -27.64
N GLU A 113 9.09 17.21 -28.47
CA GLU A 113 9.94 16.04 -28.21
C GLU A 113 10.90 16.19 -27.00
N GLN A 114 10.81 17.28 -26.24
CA GLN A 114 11.51 17.45 -24.96
C GLN A 114 10.86 16.71 -23.79
N GLN A 115 9.68 16.10 -23.96
CA GLN A 115 9.04 15.21 -22.97
C GLN A 115 9.56 13.77 -23.00
N GLY A 116 10.87 13.59 -23.18
CA GLY A 116 11.54 12.28 -23.08
C GLY A 116 11.55 11.67 -21.67
N ARG A 117 11.00 12.36 -20.65
CA ARG A 117 10.89 11.85 -19.27
C ARG A 117 9.46 11.69 -18.73
N ASP A 118 8.44 12.20 -19.42
CA ASP A 118 7.10 12.36 -18.82
C ASP A 118 6.04 11.43 -19.44
N TRP A 119 6.46 10.28 -19.99
CA TRP A 119 5.54 9.26 -20.51
C TRP A 119 4.55 8.72 -19.45
N SER A 120 4.81 8.99 -18.17
CA SER A 120 3.90 8.67 -17.05
C SER A 120 2.98 9.82 -16.64
N GLU A 121 3.32 11.08 -16.88
CA GLU A 121 2.58 12.22 -16.30
C GLU A 121 1.45 12.75 -17.18
N GLN A 122 1.51 12.54 -18.50
CA GLN A 122 0.48 13.00 -19.45
C GLN A 122 -0.36 11.85 -20.02
N ARG A 123 -0.61 10.83 -19.22
CA ARG A 123 -1.59 9.80 -19.60
C ARG A 123 -2.97 10.42 -19.67
N SER A 124 -3.71 10.06 -20.71
CA SER A 124 -5.09 10.54 -20.89
C SER A 124 -5.94 10.11 -19.68
N GLY A 125 -6.95 10.91 -19.31
CA GLY A 125 -7.86 10.57 -18.20
C GLY A 125 -8.38 9.12 -18.23
N PRO A 126 -8.77 8.58 -19.39
CA PRO A 126 -9.18 7.17 -19.53
C PRO A 126 -8.06 6.17 -19.21
N GLU A 127 -6.83 6.42 -19.65
CA GLU A 127 -5.69 5.53 -19.35
C GLU A 127 -5.45 5.44 -17.84
N ARG A 128 -5.54 6.57 -17.13
CA ARG A 128 -5.40 6.61 -15.67
C ARG A 128 -6.43 5.73 -14.97
N MET A 129 -7.69 5.78 -15.42
CA MET A 129 -8.76 4.92 -14.89
C MET A 129 -8.51 3.43 -15.17
N ILE A 130 -7.98 3.10 -16.36
CA ILE A 130 -7.64 1.72 -16.72
C ILE A 130 -6.51 1.20 -15.83
N ILE A 131 -5.48 2.01 -15.60
CA ILE A 131 -4.35 1.64 -14.74
C ILE A 131 -4.82 1.43 -13.30
N GLU A 132 -5.65 2.34 -12.80
CA GLU A 132 -6.25 2.22 -11.47
C GLU A 132 -7.06 0.93 -11.33
N ALA A 133 -7.91 0.62 -12.31
CA ALA A 133 -8.70 -0.60 -12.30
C ALA A 133 -7.86 -1.88 -12.44
N LEU A 134 -6.81 -1.86 -13.27
CA LEU A 134 -5.99 -3.03 -13.55
C LEU A 134 -5.04 -3.39 -12.40
N TYR A 135 -4.49 -2.37 -11.74
CA TYR A 135 -3.47 -2.55 -10.69
C TYR A 135 -3.98 -2.25 -9.28
N GLY A 136 -5.22 -1.79 -9.13
CA GLY A 136 -5.77 -1.39 -7.84
C GLY A 136 -5.02 -0.21 -7.22
N VAL A 137 -4.48 0.69 -8.05
CA VAL A 137 -3.71 1.86 -7.63
C VAL A 137 -4.56 3.13 -7.73
N ASP A 138 -4.47 4.01 -6.75
CA ASP A 138 -5.10 5.32 -6.82
C ASP A 138 -4.46 6.15 -7.96
N GLY A 139 -5.12 7.23 -8.38
CA GLY A 139 -4.61 8.09 -9.44
C GLY A 139 -3.18 8.64 -9.23
N ARG A 140 -2.61 8.57 -8.01
CA ARG A 140 -1.21 8.93 -7.71
C ARG A 140 -0.22 7.77 -7.90
N GLY A 141 -0.68 6.62 -8.41
CA GLY A 141 0.12 5.40 -8.54
C GLY A 141 0.37 4.68 -7.21
N LEU A 142 -0.34 5.07 -6.15
CA LEU A 142 -0.20 4.48 -4.81
C LEU A 142 -1.19 3.33 -4.64
N PRO A 143 -0.84 2.25 -3.92
CA PRO A 143 -1.73 1.10 -3.76
C PRO A 143 -3.00 1.50 -3.00
N GLY A 144 -4.14 1.08 -3.53
CA GLY A 144 -5.45 1.24 -2.91
C GLY A 144 -5.70 0.21 -1.81
N LEU A 145 -6.83 0.35 -1.11
CA LEU A 145 -7.21 -0.55 0.00
C LEU A 145 -7.28 -2.02 -0.42
N GLU A 146 -7.80 -2.30 -1.61
CA GLU A 146 -8.02 -3.67 -2.10
C GLU A 146 -6.70 -4.41 -2.31
N ALA A 147 -5.72 -3.74 -2.92
CA ALA A 147 -4.36 -4.28 -3.07
C ALA A 147 -3.69 -4.55 -1.71
N LEU A 148 -3.95 -3.69 -0.71
CA LEU A 148 -3.43 -3.89 0.64
C LEU A 148 -4.10 -5.07 1.36
N GLU A 149 -5.41 -5.26 1.18
CA GLU A 149 -6.15 -6.40 1.74
C GLU A 149 -5.65 -7.72 1.13
N GLU A 150 -5.45 -7.78 -0.18
CA GLU A 150 -4.91 -8.96 -0.88
C GLU A 150 -3.50 -9.34 -0.40
N GLU A 151 -2.58 -8.38 -0.34
CA GLU A 151 -1.22 -8.63 0.15
C GLU A 151 -1.20 -8.99 1.64
N HIS A 152 -2.10 -8.40 2.43
CA HIS A 152 -2.25 -8.79 3.83
C HIS A 152 -2.63 -10.27 3.97
N GLU A 153 -3.61 -10.75 3.21
CA GLU A 153 -4.04 -12.15 3.20
C GLU A 153 -2.90 -13.07 2.73
N ARG A 154 -2.19 -12.68 1.66
CA ARG A 154 -1.04 -13.42 1.13
C ARG A 154 0.06 -13.59 2.17
N ILE A 155 0.43 -12.50 2.86
CA ILE A 155 1.45 -12.51 3.91
C ILE A 155 0.99 -13.38 5.08
N GLN A 156 -0.27 -13.28 5.51
CA GLN A 156 -0.79 -14.11 6.59
C GLN A 156 -0.71 -15.61 6.27
N GLU A 157 -1.07 -15.99 5.04
CA GLU A 157 -0.99 -17.39 4.61
C GLU A 157 0.46 -17.88 4.54
N HIS A 158 1.40 -17.04 4.07
CA HIS A 158 2.83 -17.35 4.10
C HIS A 158 3.32 -17.59 5.53
N LEU A 159 2.98 -16.70 6.46
CA LEU A 159 3.34 -16.86 7.88
C LEU A 159 2.76 -18.14 8.50
N ARG A 160 1.53 -18.51 8.11
CA ARG A 160 0.90 -19.76 8.57
C ARG A 160 1.67 -20.98 8.05
N ARG A 161 2.06 -20.98 6.77
CA ARG A 161 2.86 -22.05 6.16
C ARG A 161 4.22 -22.18 6.84
N ASP A 162 4.93 -21.08 7.02
CA ASP A 162 6.24 -21.07 7.68
C ASP A 162 6.17 -21.62 9.10
N ARG A 163 5.14 -21.22 9.85
CA ARG A 163 4.90 -21.74 11.21
C ARG A 163 4.68 -23.26 11.21
N THR A 164 3.87 -23.77 10.30
CA THR A 164 3.64 -25.23 10.20
C THR A 164 4.88 -25.97 9.73
N ALA A 165 5.68 -25.40 8.82
CA ALA A 165 6.95 -25.98 8.39
C ALA A 165 7.95 -26.04 9.55
N GLN A 166 8.07 -24.97 10.33
CA GLN A 166 8.91 -24.92 11.53
C GLN A 166 8.50 -25.96 12.57
N GLN A 167 7.19 -26.14 12.80
CA GLN A 167 6.68 -27.18 13.71
C GLN A 167 7.02 -28.60 13.21
N ARG A 168 6.93 -28.85 11.90
CA ARG A 168 7.31 -30.16 11.32
C ARG A 168 8.81 -30.42 11.45
N ILE A 169 9.64 -29.40 11.24
CA ILE A 169 11.09 -29.50 11.42
C ILE A 169 11.43 -29.74 12.90
N ALA A 170 10.78 -29.02 13.82
CA ALA A 170 10.96 -29.20 15.25
C ALA A 170 10.56 -30.62 15.70
N ALA A 171 9.37 -31.09 15.29
CA ALA A 171 8.91 -32.45 15.57
C ALA A 171 9.83 -33.54 14.98
N GLY A 172 10.39 -33.28 13.79
CA GLY A 172 11.39 -34.17 13.17
C GLY A 172 12.67 -34.28 13.98
N ARG A 173 13.18 -33.15 14.51
CA ARG A 173 14.37 -33.14 15.40
C ARG A 173 14.10 -33.82 16.73
N GLU A 174 12.91 -33.65 17.30
CA GLU A 174 12.52 -34.36 18.52
C GLU A 174 12.42 -35.87 18.28
N ALA A 175 11.86 -36.30 17.16
CA ALA A 175 11.82 -37.72 16.79
C ALA A 175 13.24 -38.30 16.63
N GLU A 176 14.17 -37.54 16.05
CA GLU A 176 15.57 -37.94 15.91
C GLU A 176 16.28 -38.09 17.27
N GLN A 177 15.96 -37.25 18.26
CA GLN A 177 16.52 -37.35 19.62
C GLN A 177 15.95 -38.51 20.45
N VAL A 178 14.73 -38.98 20.17
CA VAL A 178 14.08 -40.07 20.94
C VAL A 178 14.52 -41.47 20.46
N LEU A 179 14.91 -41.60 19.19
CA LEU A 179 15.38 -42.87 18.61
C LEU A 179 16.61 -43.52 19.29
N PRO A 180 17.66 -42.79 19.71
CA PRO A 180 18.80 -43.40 20.41
C PRO A 180 18.41 -43.94 21.79
N LEU A 181 17.49 -43.29 22.51
CA LEU A 181 17.07 -43.74 23.84
C LEU A 181 16.25 -45.04 23.76
N LYS A 182 15.34 -45.16 22.79
CA LYS A 182 14.59 -46.41 22.60
C LYS A 182 15.49 -47.58 22.23
N ARG A 183 16.48 -47.36 21.35
CA ARG A 183 17.47 -48.39 21.01
C ARG A 183 18.29 -48.85 22.22
N LEU A 184 18.60 -47.93 23.14
CA LEU A 184 19.34 -48.26 24.36
C LEU A 184 18.51 -49.08 25.35
N LEU A 185 17.23 -48.74 25.51
CA LEU A 185 16.27 -49.50 26.32
C LEU A 185 16.00 -50.89 25.73
N ASP A 186 15.77 -50.99 24.42
CA ASP A 186 15.56 -52.28 23.75
C ASP A 186 16.80 -53.18 23.87
N ALA A 187 18.01 -52.62 23.73
CA ALA A 187 19.25 -53.38 23.92
C ALA A 187 19.41 -53.89 25.37
N HIS A 188 19.05 -53.09 26.37
CA HIS A 188 19.08 -53.51 27.78
C HIS A 188 18.02 -54.57 28.08
N LEU A 189 16.82 -54.45 27.52
CA LEU A 189 15.74 -55.42 27.71
C LEU A 189 16.12 -56.78 27.14
N VAL A 190 16.71 -56.82 25.93
CA VAL A 190 17.23 -58.06 25.33
C VAL A 190 18.32 -58.67 26.21
N ARG A 191 19.24 -57.86 26.76
CA ARG A 191 20.28 -58.32 27.69
C ARG A 191 19.69 -58.93 28.97
N LEU A 192 18.65 -58.31 29.52
CA LEU A 192 17.97 -58.79 30.73
C LEU A 192 17.25 -60.12 30.48
N VAL A 193 16.57 -60.26 29.34
CA VAL A 193 15.90 -61.51 28.95
C VAL A 193 16.91 -62.64 28.75
N VAL A 194 18.04 -62.37 28.09
CA VAL A 194 19.12 -63.35 27.93
C VAL A 194 19.73 -63.74 29.28
N PHE A 195 19.90 -62.78 30.19
CA PHE A 195 20.44 -63.02 31.53
C PHE A 195 19.49 -63.88 32.39
N VAL A 196 18.18 -63.62 32.34
CA VAL A 196 17.16 -64.44 33.02
C VAL A 196 17.09 -65.85 32.42
N ALA A 197 17.18 -65.98 31.10
CA ALA A 197 17.22 -67.28 30.44
C ALA A 197 18.48 -68.09 30.82
N HIS A 198 19.64 -67.44 30.96
CA HIS A 198 20.87 -68.09 31.42
C HIS A 198 20.85 -68.43 32.92
N SER A 199 20.22 -67.60 33.75
CA SER A 199 20.15 -67.82 35.21
C SER A 199 19.07 -68.85 35.59
N GLY A 200 18.10 -69.13 34.71
CA GLY A 200 17.03 -70.09 34.93
C GLY A 200 17.39 -71.56 34.70
N MET A 201 18.56 -71.89 34.15
CA MET A 201 18.98 -73.29 33.89
C MET A 201 19.58 -74.04 35.09
N LEU A 202 19.50 -73.51 36.31
CA LEU A 202 20.06 -74.17 37.51
C LEU A 202 19.04 -74.59 38.58
N SER A 203 17.73 -74.37 38.42
CA SER A 203 16.76 -74.84 39.41
C SER A 203 15.96 -76.03 38.89
N GLY A 204 16.55 -77.21 39.02
CA GLY A 204 15.82 -78.46 38.99
C GLY A 204 14.82 -78.51 40.15
N ILE A 205 13.55 -78.71 39.85
CA ILE A 205 12.56 -79.15 40.84
C ILE A 205 11.78 -80.30 40.19
N THR A 206 12.14 -81.50 40.63
CA THR A 206 11.47 -82.78 40.45
C THR A 206 10.02 -82.65 40.93
N ILE A 207 9.04 -82.86 40.05
CA ILE A 207 7.65 -83.07 40.45
C ILE A 207 7.38 -84.56 40.32
N ALA A 208 7.20 -85.20 41.46
CA ALA A 208 6.93 -86.63 41.60
C ALA A 208 5.52 -86.96 41.12
N THR A 209 5.43 -88.02 40.32
CA THR A 209 4.22 -88.77 39.99
C THR A 209 3.69 -89.50 41.22
N GLY A 210 2.40 -89.33 41.50
CA GLY A 210 1.60 -90.11 42.44
C GLY A 210 0.15 -90.06 42.02
#